data_AF-A0A9D8NEU6-F1
#
_entry.id   AF-A0A9D8NEU6-F1
#
_cell.length_a   1.000
_cell.length_b   1.000
_cell.length_c   1.000
_cell.angle_alpha   90.00
_cell.angle_beta   90.00
_cell.angle_gamma   90.00
#
_symmetry.space_group_name_H-M   'P 1'
#
loop_
_entity.id
_entity.type
_entity.pdbx_description
1 polymer ?
#
loop_
_entity_poly.entity_id
_entity_poly.type
_entity_poly.pdbx_seq_one_letter_code
_entity_poly.pdbx_strand_id
1 'polypeptide(L)'
;MDRFKRVVKKAVPRALKTIWWIFKITAIVSFIMFLLKYTGILTWIAAAVSPVFRIFGLPGDASLAYVSGYFINVYSCIAVVSTIDLTARQITILGTMTLAAHAMVVETAVQKKTGAPALYTVLIRTLGSIALGIIMNLVLPGRPVYDATTVNLSEIPFFQIQGEFWPMFLVWFKGLAKLAVWMTVLITLLNIIQRAFYEYGIMNWISRLFSPLLTIFGLPKETSFLWIVANVIGLSYGSAAIMDEMERGEISDKSIR
;
A
#
# COMPACT_ATOMS: atom_id res chain seq x y z
N MET A 1 19.05 2.94 -30.79
CA MET A 1 19.13 3.73 -29.54
C MET A 1 18.07 4.83 -29.39
N ASP A 2 17.46 5.34 -30.48
CA ASP A 2 16.55 6.51 -30.41
C ASP A 2 15.13 6.23 -29.90
N ARG A 3 14.71 4.96 -29.82
CA ARG A 3 13.44 4.58 -29.19
C ARG A 3 13.54 4.60 -27.65
N PHE A 4 14.59 3.98 -27.10
CA PHE A 4 14.83 3.93 -25.65
C PHE A 4 15.04 5.32 -25.03
N LYS A 5 15.80 6.21 -25.67
CA LYS A 5 15.95 7.61 -25.19
C LYS A 5 14.62 8.37 -25.19
N ARG A 6 13.73 8.10 -26.15
CA ARG A 6 12.38 8.69 -26.21
C ARG A 6 11.47 8.19 -25.09
N VAL A 7 11.53 6.90 -24.79
CA VAL A 7 10.84 6.26 -23.65
C VAL A 7 11.20 6.95 -22.34
N VAL A 8 12.50 7.06 -22.06
CA VAL A 8 12.99 7.66 -20.80
C VAL A 8 12.58 9.13 -20.72
N LYS A 9 12.77 9.91 -21.80
CA LYS A 9 12.45 11.35 -21.83
C LYS A 9 10.95 11.63 -21.61
N LYS A 10 10.06 10.73 -22.04
CA LYS A 10 8.60 10.86 -21.82
C LYS A 10 8.14 10.30 -20.46
N ALA A 11 8.79 9.26 -19.95
CA ALA A 11 8.39 8.60 -18.71
C ALA A 11 8.80 9.38 -17.45
N VAL A 12 10.01 9.95 -17.43
CA VAL A 12 10.59 10.61 -16.24
C VAL A 12 9.74 11.78 -15.72
N PRO A 13 9.25 12.74 -16.53
CA PRO A 13 8.46 13.86 -16.01
C PRO A 13 7.14 13.41 -15.36
N ARG A 14 6.49 12.39 -15.95
CA ARG A 14 5.25 11.81 -15.42
C ARG A 14 5.51 11.04 -14.12
N ALA A 15 6.61 10.29 -14.07
CA ALA A 15 7.07 9.63 -12.85
C ALA A 15 7.37 10.64 -11.73
N LEU A 16 8.09 11.73 -12.02
CA LEU A 16 8.42 12.76 -11.03
C LEU A 16 7.19 13.47 -10.46
N LYS A 17 6.18 13.79 -11.30
CA LYS A 17 4.91 14.36 -10.82
C LYS A 17 4.19 13.40 -9.87
N THR A 18 4.21 12.11 -10.19
CA THR A 18 3.61 11.06 -9.36
C THR A 18 4.39 10.88 -8.04
N ILE A 19 5.72 10.84 -8.11
CA ILE A 19 6.62 10.76 -6.96
C ILE A 19 6.39 11.94 -6.02
N TRP A 20 6.34 13.17 -6.54
CA TRP A 20 6.11 14.37 -5.74
C TRP A 20 4.76 14.32 -5.02
N TRP A 21 3.71 13.91 -5.73
CA TRP A 21 2.37 13.79 -5.17
C TRP A 21 2.32 12.75 -4.04
N ILE A 22 2.83 11.54 -4.28
CA ILE A 22 2.86 10.46 -3.27
C ILE A 22 3.79 10.82 -2.11
N PHE A 23 4.94 11.46 -2.37
CA PHE A 23 5.90 11.87 -1.34
C PHE A 23 5.30 12.92 -0.41
N LYS A 24 4.59 13.92 -0.95
CA LYS A 24 3.90 14.94 -0.14
C LYS A 24 2.93 14.31 0.86
N ILE A 25 2.11 13.36 0.40
CA ILE A 25 1.17 12.63 1.27
C ILE A 25 1.94 11.80 2.31
N THR A 26 2.94 11.04 1.87
CA THR A 26 3.77 10.17 2.72
C THR A 26 4.48 10.96 3.82
N ALA A 27 5.06 12.12 3.50
CA ALA A 27 5.75 12.98 4.44
C ALA A 27 4.81 13.51 5.54
N ILE A 28 3.61 13.98 5.16
CA ILE A 28 2.61 14.50 6.11
C ILE A 28 2.19 13.40 7.08
N VAL A 29 1.79 12.22 6.57
CA VAL A 29 1.30 11.16 7.46
C VAL A 29 2.44 10.58 8.30
N SER A 30 3.65 10.42 7.73
CA SER A 30 4.82 9.96 8.48
C SER A 30 5.20 10.93 9.61
N PHE A 31 5.06 12.23 9.39
CA PHE A 31 5.30 13.23 10.44
C PHE A 31 4.27 13.16 11.56
N ILE A 32 2.99 12.95 11.24
CA ILE A 32 1.94 12.70 12.24
C ILE A 32 2.26 11.46 13.06
N MET A 33 2.66 10.36 12.40
CA MET A 33 3.04 9.13 13.10
C MET A 33 4.27 9.31 14.00
N PHE A 34 5.25 10.12 13.56
CA PHE A 34 6.39 10.50 14.39
C PHE A 34 5.95 11.27 15.64
N LEU A 35 5.05 12.26 15.50
CA LEU A 35 4.52 13.01 16.64
C LEU A 35 3.74 12.10 17.60
N LEU A 36 2.89 11.21 17.08
CA LEU A 36 2.16 10.24 17.90
C LEU A 36 3.11 9.30 18.66
N LYS A 37 4.22 8.89 18.04
CA LYS A 37 5.27 8.09 18.69
C LYS A 37 6.00 8.89 19.76
N TYR A 38 6.46 10.09 19.41
CA TYR A 38 7.20 10.98 20.32
C TYR A 38 6.39 11.34 21.56
N THR A 39 5.08 11.54 21.41
CA THR A 39 4.15 11.87 22.50
C THR A 39 3.67 10.66 23.31
N GLY A 40 4.05 9.43 22.94
CA GLY A 40 3.64 8.20 23.63
C GLY A 40 2.20 7.75 23.33
N ILE A 41 1.41 8.58 22.64
CA ILE A 41 0.03 8.27 22.21
C ILE A 41 -0.01 6.98 21.40
N LEU A 42 1.01 6.74 20.58
CA LEU A 42 1.10 5.54 19.75
C LEU A 42 1.15 4.26 20.60
N THR A 43 1.88 4.26 21.72
CA THR A 43 1.96 3.15 22.67
C THR A 43 0.61 2.90 23.34
N TRP A 44 -0.10 3.98 23.68
CA TRP A 44 -1.44 3.89 24.26
C TRP A 44 -2.45 3.29 23.25
N ILE A 45 -2.41 3.73 21.99
CA ILE A 45 -3.23 3.16 20.91
C ILE A 45 -2.91 1.67 20.71
N ALA A 46 -1.63 1.28 20.69
CA ALA A 46 -1.24 -0.12 20.55
C ALA A 46 -1.80 -1.00 21.67
N ALA A 47 -1.74 -0.53 22.91
CA ALA A 47 -2.31 -1.23 24.06
C ALA A 47 -3.84 -1.32 23.97
N ALA A 48 -4.52 -0.25 23.53
CA ALA A 48 -5.99 -0.23 23.40
C ALA A 48 -6.49 -1.16 22.29
N VAL A 49 -5.72 -1.30 21.20
CA VAL A 49 -6.06 -2.11 20.03
C VAL A 49 -5.53 -3.55 20.15
N SER A 50 -4.63 -3.82 21.10
CA SER A 50 -4.11 -5.15 21.44
C SER A 50 -5.15 -6.28 21.50
N PRO A 51 -6.32 -6.14 22.20
CA PRO A 51 -7.32 -7.21 22.23
C PRO A 51 -7.86 -7.58 20.84
N VAL A 52 -7.97 -6.61 19.93
CA VAL A 52 -8.40 -6.85 18.56
C VAL A 52 -7.31 -7.59 17.78
N PHE A 53 -6.04 -7.19 17.95
CA PHE A 53 -4.92 -7.82 17.24
C PHE A 53 -4.64 -9.25 17.70
N ARG A 54 -4.98 -9.59 18.94
CA ARG A 54 -4.93 -10.96 19.44
C ARG A 54 -5.81 -11.92 18.65
N ILE A 55 -6.93 -11.45 18.07
CA ILE A 55 -7.81 -12.25 17.19
C ILE A 55 -7.03 -12.74 15.95
N PHE A 56 -6.13 -11.90 15.43
CA PHE A 56 -5.27 -12.23 14.30
C PHE A 56 -4.00 -12.99 14.71
N GLY A 57 -3.82 -13.28 16.01
CA GLY A 57 -2.58 -13.88 16.51
C GLY A 57 -1.37 -12.94 16.43
N LEU A 58 -1.62 -11.63 16.43
CA LEU A 58 -0.60 -10.58 16.38
C LEU A 58 -0.48 -9.89 17.76
N PRO A 59 0.73 -9.43 18.14
CA PRO A 59 0.92 -8.60 19.32
C PRO A 59 0.38 -7.18 19.09
N GLY A 60 0.12 -6.44 20.18
CA GLY A 60 -0.38 -5.07 20.11
C GLY A 60 0.51 -4.14 19.28
N ASP A 61 1.84 -4.31 19.36
CA ASP A 61 2.80 -3.47 18.64
C ASP A 61 2.72 -3.62 17.11
N ALA A 62 2.27 -4.78 16.62
CA ALA A 62 2.01 -4.99 15.19
C ALA A 62 0.88 -4.10 14.66
N SER A 63 -0.01 -3.59 15.53
CA SER A 63 -1.04 -2.63 15.15
C SER A 63 -0.45 -1.33 14.60
N LEU A 64 0.70 -0.91 15.12
CA LEU A 64 1.39 0.29 14.68
C LEU A 64 1.91 0.14 13.24
N ALA A 65 2.46 -1.03 12.95
CA ALA A 65 2.90 -1.38 11.61
C ALA A 65 1.72 -1.52 10.64
N TYR A 66 0.62 -2.14 11.07
CA TYR A 66 -0.57 -2.28 10.23
C TYR A 66 -1.21 -0.93 9.92
N VAL A 67 -1.40 -0.06 10.92
CA VAL A 67 -1.99 1.28 10.75
C VAL A 67 -1.13 2.14 9.83
N SER A 68 0.20 2.10 10.00
CA SER A 68 1.09 2.87 9.12
C SER A 68 1.06 2.35 7.68
N GLY A 69 1.01 1.03 7.47
CA GLY A 69 0.81 0.42 6.17
C GLY A 69 -0.53 0.76 5.53
N TYR A 70 -1.60 0.68 6.31
CA TYR A 70 -2.98 0.90 5.92
C TYR A 70 -3.21 2.32 5.41
N PHE A 71 -2.73 3.34 6.13
CA PHE A 71 -2.93 4.73 5.71
C PHE A 71 -1.88 5.25 4.75
N ILE A 72 -0.61 4.82 4.89
CA ILE A 72 0.52 5.39 4.14
C ILE A 72 0.89 4.51 2.95
N ASN A 73 1.65 3.44 3.20
CA ASN A 73 2.13 2.48 2.22
C ASN A 73 2.88 1.33 2.90
N VAL A 74 3.17 0.27 2.13
CA VAL A 74 3.89 -0.92 2.59
C VAL A 74 5.28 -0.61 3.14
N TYR A 75 5.99 0.39 2.61
CA TYR A 75 7.33 0.77 3.11
C TYR A 75 7.28 1.31 4.54
N SER A 76 6.25 2.08 4.87
CA SER A 76 6.04 2.54 6.24
C SER A 76 5.78 1.39 7.20
N CYS A 77 5.02 0.38 6.76
CA CYS A 77 4.81 -0.85 7.54
C CYS A 77 6.15 -1.53 7.82
N ILE A 78 6.97 -1.76 6.79
CA ILE A 78 8.29 -2.41 6.92
C ILE A 78 9.21 -1.63 7.87
N ALA A 79 9.22 -0.30 7.79
CA ALA A 79 10.02 0.53 8.68
C ALA A 79 9.61 0.36 10.15
N VAL A 80 8.31 0.26 10.45
CA VAL A 80 7.85 -0.01 11.82
C VAL A 80 8.18 -1.44 12.23
N VAL A 81 7.95 -2.43 11.36
CA VAL A 81 8.32 -3.84 11.61
C VAL A 81 9.80 -3.98 11.95
N SER A 82 10.70 -3.21 11.33
CA SER A 82 12.14 -3.25 11.67
C SER A 82 12.50 -2.73 13.06
N THR A 83 11.54 -2.13 13.78
CA THR A 83 11.73 -1.59 15.13
C THR A 83 11.05 -2.42 16.22
N ILE A 84 10.39 -3.52 15.84
CA ILE A 84 9.64 -4.41 16.75
C ILE A 84 10.01 -5.85 16.45
N ASP A 85 10.22 -6.66 17.48
CA ASP A 85 10.58 -8.06 17.31
C ASP A 85 9.34 -8.90 17.02
N LEU A 86 9.10 -9.18 15.74
CA LEU A 86 8.02 -10.05 15.28
C LEU A 86 8.59 -11.37 14.76
N THR A 87 7.93 -12.47 15.13
CA THR A 87 8.21 -13.78 14.54
C THR A 87 7.88 -13.81 13.05
N ALA A 88 8.52 -14.70 12.29
CA ALA A 88 8.23 -14.86 10.85
C ALA A 88 6.72 -15.12 10.58
N ARG A 89 6.04 -15.84 11.48
CA ARG A 89 4.59 -16.05 11.44
C ARG A 89 3.82 -14.74 11.55
N GLN A 90 4.14 -13.92 12.54
CA GLN A 90 3.48 -12.62 12.76
C GLN A 90 3.75 -11.65 11.60
N ILE A 91 5.00 -11.60 11.10
CA ILE A 91 5.35 -10.80 9.92
C ILE A 91 4.54 -11.25 8.70
N THR A 92 4.33 -12.56 8.52
CA THR A 92 3.56 -13.10 7.40
C THR A 92 2.09 -12.68 7.49
N ILE A 93 1.45 -12.87 8.65
CA ILE A 93 0.05 -12.45 8.87
C ILE A 93 -0.11 -10.94 8.65
N LEU A 94 0.73 -10.14 9.32
CA LEU A 94 0.74 -8.69 9.19
C LEU A 94 0.98 -8.23 7.75
N GLY A 95 1.91 -8.89 7.05
CA GLY A 95 2.23 -8.64 5.65
C GLY A 95 1.05 -8.91 4.74
N THR A 96 0.36 -10.04 4.91
CA THR A 96 -0.84 -10.38 4.12
C THR A 96 -1.97 -9.38 4.36
N MET A 97 -2.24 -9.05 5.62
CA MET A 97 -3.24 -8.02 5.97
C MET A 97 -2.89 -6.67 5.34
N THR A 98 -1.63 -6.25 5.47
CA THR A 98 -1.16 -4.98 4.91
C THR A 98 -1.23 -4.99 3.40
N LEU A 99 -0.85 -6.08 2.73
CA LEU A 99 -0.93 -6.19 1.27
C LEU A 99 -2.37 -6.00 0.77
N ALA A 100 -3.35 -6.56 1.49
CA ALA A 100 -4.76 -6.43 1.16
C ALA A 100 -5.33 -5.00 1.33
N ALA A 101 -4.78 -4.20 2.25
CA ALA A 101 -5.37 -2.91 2.64
C ALA A 101 -4.37 -1.74 2.73
N HIS A 102 -3.23 -1.80 2.04
CA HIS A 102 -2.22 -0.73 2.07
C HIS A 102 -2.66 0.54 1.35
N ALA A 103 -2.05 1.67 1.74
CA ALA A 103 -2.16 2.97 1.07
C ALA A 103 -3.61 3.41 0.79
N MET A 104 -4.53 3.10 1.72
CA MET A 104 -5.98 3.21 1.54
C MET A 104 -6.41 4.61 1.08
N VAL A 105 -5.80 5.67 1.62
CA VAL A 105 -6.11 7.06 1.27
C VAL A 105 -5.80 7.34 -0.21
N VAL A 106 -4.60 6.94 -0.65
CA VAL A 106 -4.11 7.18 -2.00
C VAL A 106 -4.89 6.35 -3.01
N GLU A 107 -5.03 5.05 -2.76
CA GLU A 107 -5.73 4.14 -3.67
C GLU A 107 -7.21 4.46 -3.79
N THR A 108 -7.88 4.79 -2.69
CA THR A 108 -9.30 5.18 -2.73
C THR A 108 -9.49 6.49 -3.48
N ALA A 109 -8.59 7.46 -3.30
CA ALA A 109 -8.65 8.73 -4.04
C ALA A 109 -8.47 8.51 -5.55
N VAL A 110 -7.63 7.55 -5.95
CA VAL A 110 -7.42 7.20 -7.35
C VAL A 110 -8.58 6.39 -7.92
N GLN A 111 -9.08 5.38 -7.20
CA GLN A 111 -10.22 4.56 -7.63
C GLN A 111 -11.52 5.37 -7.74
N LYS A 112 -11.69 6.40 -6.88
CA LYS A 112 -12.82 7.33 -7.01
C LYS A 112 -12.81 8.06 -8.35
N LYS A 113 -11.64 8.33 -8.93
CA LYS A 113 -11.53 8.97 -10.25
C LYS A 113 -11.92 8.04 -11.40
N THR A 114 -11.92 6.72 -11.20
CA THR A 114 -12.36 5.73 -12.19
C THR A 114 -13.81 5.30 -12.00
N GLY A 115 -14.59 6.03 -11.20
CA GLY A 115 -16.02 5.75 -11.00
C GLY A 115 -16.35 4.78 -9.87
N ALA A 116 -15.36 4.19 -9.19
CA ALA A 116 -15.62 3.27 -8.09
C ALA A 116 -16.09 4.01 -6.82
N PRO A 117 -17.13 3.52 -6.12
CA PRO A 117 -17.58 4.13 -4.88
C PRO A 117 -16.54 3.94 -3.77
N ALA A 118 -15.95 5.06 -3.32
CA ALA A 118 -14.88 5.09 -2.33
C ALA A 118 -15.17 4.26 -1.07
N LEU A 119 -16.40 4.33 -0.56
CA LEU A 119 -16.81 3.59 0.64
C LEU A 119 -16.76 2.08 0.42
N TYR A 120 -17.20 1.60 -0.74
CA TYR A 120 -17.22 0.18 -1.07
C TYR A 120 -15.79 -0.39 -1.18
N THR A 121 -14.90 0.34 -1.85
CA THR A 121 -13.47 -0.01 -1.94
C THR A 121 -12.86 -0.16 -0.55
N VAL A 122 -13.07 0.82 0.32
CA VAL A 122 -12.52 0.79 1.69
C VAL A 122 -13.09 -0.40 2.46
N LEU A 123 -14.42 -0.58 2.45
CA LEU A 123 -15.07 -1.66 3.19
C LEU A 123 -14.58 -3.04 2.76
N ILE A 124 -14.58 -3.34 1.46
CA ILE A 124 -14.15 -4.66 0.97
C ILE A 124 -12.69 -4.92 1.30
N ARG A 125 -11.81 -3.95 1.10
CA ARG A 125 -10.37 -4.13 1.36
C ARG A 125 -10.09 -4.32 2.84
N THR A 126 -10.76 -3.55 3.70
CA THR A 126 -10.58 -3.65 5.15
C THR A 126 -11.16 -4.94 5.70
N LEU A 127 -12.37 -5.32 5.30
CA LEU A 127 -12.97 -6.59 5.71
C LEU A 127 -12.19 -7.78 5.16
N GLY A 128 -11.72 -7.69 3.91
CA GLY A 128 -10.85 -8.69 3.30
C GLY A 128 -9.53 -8.84 4.05
N SER A 129 -8.88 -7.74 4.44
CA SER A 129 -7.68 -7.77 5.27
C SER A 129 -7.93 -8.43 6.63
N ILE A 130 -9.03 -8.08 7.31
CA ILE A 130 -9.42 -8.69 8.60
C ILE A 130 -9.66 -10.20 8.42
N ALA A 131 -10.43 -10.59 7.41
CA ALA A 131 -10.72 -11.99 7.11
C ALA A 131 -9.43 -12.78 6.80
N LEU A 132 -8.55 -12.22 5.97
CA LEU A 132 -7.25 -12.82 5.67
C LEU A 132 -6.37 -12.95 6.91
N GLY A 133 -6.37 -11.96 7.80
CA GLY A 133 -5.66 -12.03 9.08
C GLY A 133 -6.13 -13.20 9.94
N ILE A 134 -7.46 -13.39 10.05
CA ILE A 134 -8.06 -14.51 10.78
C ILE A 134 -7.72 -15.84 10.10
N ILE A 135 -7.91 -15.95 8.80
CA ILE A 135 -7.61 -17.17 8.03
C ILE A 135 -6.14 -17.55 8.17
N MET A 136 -5.23 -16.59 8.03
CA MET A 136 -3.79 -16.83 8.16
C MET A 136 -3.41 -17.23 9.58
N ASN A 137 -4.06 -16.67 10.60
CA ASN A 137 -3.88 -17.10 11.99
C ASN A 137 -4.29 -18.57 12.20
N LEU A 138 -5.34 -19.04 11.52
CA LEU A 138 -5.81 -20.43 11.60
C LEU A 138 -4.95 -21.41 10.79
N VAL A 139 -4.48 -20.98 9.61
CA VAL A 139 -3.76 -21.85 8.67
C VAL A 139 -2.28 -21.96 8.99
N LEU A 140 -1.64 -20.88 9.46
CA LEU A 140 -0.19 -20.87 9.67
C LEU A 140 0.21 -21.64 10.93
N PRO A 141 1.18 -22.58 10.83
CA PRO A 141 1.68 -23.33 11.97
C PRO A 141 2.43 -22.43 12.95
N GLY A 142 2.41 -22.83 14.22
CA GLY A 142 2.98 -22.06 15.34
C GLY A 142 1.92 -21.40 16.19
N ARG A 143 2.19 -21.27 17.49
CA ARG A 143 1.28 -20.59 18.42
C ARG A 143 1.55 -19.09 18.39
N PRO A 144 0.51 -18.25 18.53
CA PRO A 144 0.73 -16.82 18.71
C PRO A 144 1.52 -16.61 20.00
N VAL A 145 2.72 -16.06 19.86
CA VAL A 145 3.54 -15.62 20.99
C VAL A 145 3.06 -14.21 21.33
N TYR A 146 2.38 -14.11 22.46
CA TYR A 146 2.05 -12.82 23.06
C TYR A 146 3.06 -12.59 24.17
N ASP A 147 3.76 -11.45 24.17
CA ASP A 147 4.44 -11.03 25.39
C ASP A 147 3.38 -10.92 26.49
N ALA A 148 3.57 -11.70 27.54
CA ALA A 148 2.58 -11.97 28.58
C ALA A 148 2.37 -10.78 29.55
N THR A 149 2.77 -9.57 29.17
CA THR A 149 2.41 -8.36 29.88
C THR A 149 0.95 -8.06 29.58
N THR A 150 0.07 -8.38 30.53
CA THR A 150 -1.23 -7.72 30.65
C THR A 150 -0.96 -6.24 30.90
N VAL A 151 -0.80 -5.49 29.82
CA VAL A 151 -0.59 -4.05 29.89
C VAL A 151 -1.90 -3.43 30.37
N ASN A 152 -1.95 -3.04 31.64
CA ASN A 152 -3.07 -2.27 32.17
C ASN A 152 -3.01 -0.87 31.54
N LEU A 153 -4.02 -0.51 30.76
CA LEU A 153 -4.12 0.81 30.13
C LEU A 153 -4.10 1.95 31.15
N SER A 154 -4.52 1.69 32.39
CA SER A 154 -4.47 2.64 33.51
C SER A 154 -3.05 2.98 33.96
N GLU A 155 -2.06 2.14 33.66
CA GLU A 155 -0.65 2.34 34.03
C GLU A 155 0.14 3.01 32.91
N ILE A 156 -0.40 3.09 31.68
CA ILE A 156 0.23 3.83 30.58
C ILE A 156 -0.29 5.27 30.58
N PRO A 157 0.55 6.27 30.89
CA PRO A 157 0.18 7.66 30.69
C PRO A 157 -0.13 7.94 29.22
N PHE A 158 -1.30 8.54 28.94
CA PHE A 158 -1.73 8.87 27.58
C PHE A 158 -0.72 9.74 26.83
N PHE A 159 -0.03 10.61 27.56
CA PHE A 159 1.03 11.45 27.04
C PHE A 159 2.32 11.16 27.80
N GLN A 160 3.32 10.66 27.09
CA GLN A 160 4.65 10.38 27.62
C GLN A 160 5.70 10.66 26.55
N ILE A 161 6.52 11.68 26.79
CA ILE A 161 7.61 12.04 25.88
C ILE A 161 8.61 10.87 25.80
N GLN A 162 8.73 10.27 24.61
CA GLN A 162 9.66 9.19 24.36
C GLN A 162 11.01 9.74 23.89
N GLY A 163 11.94 9.87 24.84
CA GLY A 163 13.31 10.31 24.59
C GLY A 163 13.42 11.78 24.17
N GLU A 164 14.59 12.15 23.66
CA GLU A 164 14.85 13.52 23.22
C GLU A 164 14.33 13.76 21.79
N PHE A 165 13.70 14.92 21.58
CA PHE A 165 13.10 15.28 20.29
C PHE A 165 14.11 15.29 19.15
N TRP A 166 15.23 16.01 19.31
CA TRP A 166 16.17 16.26 18.21
C TRP A 166 16.83 14.98 17.66
N PRO A 167 17.36 14.08 18.49
CA PRO A 167 17.88 12.80 18.01
C PRO A 167 16.81 11.98 17.29
N MET A 168 15.60 11.90 17.84
CA MET A 168 14.51 11.12 17.26
C MET A 168 14.02 11.70 15.93
N PHE A 169 13.92 13.03 15.85
CA PHE A 169 13.58 13.76 14.62
C PHE A 169 14.62 13.52 13.53
N LEU A 170 15.92 13.57 13.85
CA LEU A 170 16.99 13.32 12.89
C LEU A 170 16.96 11.88 12.37
N VAL A 171 16.71 10.90 13.23
CA VAL A 171 16.54 9.49 12.83
C VAL A 171 15.33 9.34 11.89
N TRP A 172 14.18 9.91 12.27
CA TRP A 172 12.99 9.90 11.43
C TRP A 172 13.22 10.59 10.09
N PHE A 173 13.82 11.77 10.08
CA PHE A 173 14.07 12.57 8.89
C PHE A 173 15.02 11.85 7.92
N LYS A 174 16.11 11.26 8.42
CA LYS A 174 17.00 10.41 7.62
C LYS A 174 16.26 9.21 7.04
N GLY A 175 15.36 8.60 7.80
CA GLY A 175 14.48 7.52 7.34
C GLY A 175 13.56 7.97 6.21
N LEU A 176 12.88 9.11 6.37
CA LEU A 176 12.01 9.70 5.35
C LEU A 176 12.78 10.06 4.07
N ALA A 177 13.98 10.63 4.21
CA ALA A 177 14.85 10.95 3.08
C ALA A 177 15.31 9.70 2.33
N LYS A 178 15.75 8.65 3.06
CA LYS A 178 16.12 7.35 2.48
C LYS A 178 14.94 6.72 1.74
N LEU A 179 13.73 6.79 2.31
CA LEU A 179 12.51 6.30 1.68
C LEU A 179 12.20 7.08 0.40
N ALA A 180 12.35 8.40 0.39
CA ALA A 180 12.13 9.23 -0.81
C ALA A 180 13.05 8.84 -1.97
N VAL A 181 14.33 8.55 -1.68
CA VAL A 181 15.29 8.06 -2.68
C VAL A 181 14.86 6.72 -3.25
N TRP A 182 14.58 5.73 -2.39
CA TRP A 182 14.15 4.41 -2.83
C TRP A 182 12.84 4.43 -3.60
N MET A 183 11.88 5.26 -3.16
CA MET A 183 10.61 5.45 -3.84
C MET A 183 10.80 6.08 -5.22
N THR A 184 11.71 7.05 -5.35
CA THR A 184 12.07 7.66 -6.65
C THR A 184 12.67 6.62 -7.59
N VAL A 185 13.64 5.84 -7.11
CA VAL A 185 14.28 4.76 -7.90
C VAL A 185 13.24 3.73 -8.33
N LEU A 186 12.45 3.23 -7.39
CA LEU A 186 11.49 2.15 -7.64
C LEU A 186 10.37 2.59 -8.58
N ILE A 187 9.77 3.77 -8.38
CA ILE A 187 8.72 4.29 -9.26
C ILE A 187 9.29 4.59 -10.66
N THR A 188 10.50 5.15 -10.75
CA THR A 188 11.13 5.43 -12.05
C THR A 188 11.45 4.15 -12.80
N LEU A 189 12.05 3.17 -12.12
CA LEU A 189 12.36 1.85 -12.69
C LEU A 189 11.09 1.14 -13.16
N LEU A 190 10.05 1.13 -12.32
CA LEU A 190 8.76 0.53 -12.66
C LEU A 190 8.16 1.21 -13.90
N ASN A 191 8.14 2.55 -13.98
CA ASN A 191 7.65 3.26 -15.16
C ASN A 191 8.43 2.93 -16.44
N ILE A 192 9.76 2.80 -16.34
CA ILE A 192 10.62 2.44 -17.48
C ILE A 192 10.29 1.03 -17.96
N ILE A 193 10.22 0.06 -17.05
CA ILE A 193 9.89 -1.34 -17.37
C ILE A 193 8.50 -1.43 -18.00
N GLN A 194 7.51 -0.76 -17.41
CA GLN A 194 6.14 -0.72 -17.92
C GLN A 194 6.08 -0.13 -19.33
N ARG A 195 6.78 0.99 -19.56
CA ARG A 195 6.84 1.63 -20.88
C ARG A 195 7.54 0.75 -21.91
N ALA A 196 8.58 0.01 -21.49
CA ALA A 196 9.23 -0.98 -22.33
C ALA A 196 8.26 -2.12 -22.69
N PHE A 197 7.55 -2.71 -21.73
CA PHE A 197 6.57 -3.77 -21.99
C PHE A 197 5.47 -3.34 -22.96
N TYR A 198 5.07 -2.07 -22.91
CA TYR A 198 4.13 -1.49 -23.86
C TYR A 198 4.75 -1.38 -25.27
N GLU A 199 5.94 -0.78 -25.40
CA GLU A 199 6.58 -0.58 -26.72
C GLU A 199 7.04 -1.87 -27.40
N TYR A 200 7.41 -2.89 -26.62
CA TYR A 200 7.78 -4.20 -27.15
C TYR A 200 6.58 -5.12 -27.42
N GLY A 201 5.34 -4.66 -27.20
CA GLY A 201 4.14 -5.44 -27.46
C GLY A 201 3.95 -6.64 -26.52
N ILE A 202 4.74 -6.75 -25.45
CA ILE A 202 4.63 -7.79 -24.42
C ILE A 202 3.23 -7.72 -23.78
N MET A 203 2.67 -6.52 -23.66
CA MET A 203 1.31 -6.35 -23.14
C MET A 203 0.24 -7.07 -23.98
N ASN A 204 0.39 -7.10 -25.31
CA ASN A 204 -0.54 -7.82 -26.18
C ASN A 204 -0.42 -9.34 -26.02
N TRP A 205 0.80 -9.82 -25.73
CA TRP A 205 1.04 -11.23 -25.45
C TRP A 205 0.43 -11.66 -24.10
N ILE A 206 0.66 -10.88 -23.03
CA ILE A 206 0.04 -11.12 -21.71
C ILE A 206 -1.50 -11.05 -21.84
N SER A 207 -2.02 -10.08 -22.62
CA SER A 207 -3.46 -9.96 -22.87
C SER A 207 -4.08 -11.21 -23.50
N ARG A 208 -3.40 -11.80 -24.49
CA ARG A 208 -3.85 -13.05 -25.11
C ARG A 208 -3.79 -14.24 -24.16
N LEU A 209 -2.79 -14.30 -23.28
CA LEU A 209 -2.65 -15.39 -22.31
C LEU A 209 -3.79 -15.40 -21.28
N PHE A 210 -4.23 -14.23 -20.82
CA PHE A 210 -5.29 -14.10 -19.81
C PHE A 210 -6.71 -13.93 -20.38
N SER A 211 -6.86 -13.70 -21.70
CA SER A 211 -8.15 -13.66 -22.40
C SER A 211 -9.10 -14.85 -22.11
N PRO A 212 -8.64 -16.12 -22.07
CA PRO A 212 -9.51 -17.25 -21.71
C PRO A 212 -10.01 -17.18 -20.27
N LEU A 213 -9.23 -16.60 -19.35
CA LEU A 213 -9.63 -16.45 -17.96
C LEU A 213 -10.71 -15.36 -17.80
N LEU A 214 -10.63 -14.30 -18.60
CA LEU A 214 -11.57 -13.17 -18.55
C LEU A 214 -12.91 -13.47 -19.22
N THR A 215 -12.91 -14.35 -20.23
CA THR A 215 -14.15 -14.88 -20.81
C THR A 215 -14.92 -15.78 -19.84
N ILE A 216 -14.25 -16.44 -18.90
CA ILE A 216 -14.91 -17.15 -17.79
C ILE A 216 -15.64 -16.17 -16.85
N PHE A 217 -15.10 -14.98 -16.63
CA PHE A 217 -15.74 -13.92 -15.83
C PHE A 217 -16.80 -13.10 -16.59
N GLY A 218 -17.09 -13.43 -17.85
CA GLY A 218 -18.15 -12.78 -18.64
C GLY A 218 -17.82 -11.36 -19.14
N LEU A 219 -16.54 -10.95 -19.13
CA LEU A 219 -16.13 -9.62 -19.56
C LEU A 219 -15.85 -9.55 -21.08
N PRO A 220 -16.24 -8.46 -21.77
CA PRO A 220 -15.93 -8.27 -23.19
C PRO A 220 -14.41 -8.25 -23.46
N LYS A 221 -13.97 -8.85 -24.57
CA LYS A 221 -12.54 -8.98 -24.92
C LYS A 221 -11.83 -7.63 -25.04
N GLU A 222 -12.55 -6.55 -25.34
CA GLU A 222 -12.01 -5.19 -25.43
C GLU A 222 -11.54 -4.66 -24.06
N THR A 223 -12.18 -5.08 -22.96
CA THR A 223 -11.82 -4.69 -21.59
C THR A 223 -10.69 -5.52 -20.98
N SER A 224 -10.33 -6.63 -21.62
CA SER A 224 -9.33 -7.56 -21.09
C SER A 224 -7.93 -6.96 -21.00
N PHE A 225 -7.55 -6.16 -22.00
CA PHE A 225 -6.29 -5.43 -22.01
C PHE A 225 -6.22 -4.43 -20.84
N LEU A 226 -7.27 -3.64 -20.67
CA LEU A 226 -7.43 -2.66 -19.59
C LEU A 226 -7.30 -3.30 -18.20
N TRP A 227 -7.99 -4.42 -17.98
CA TRP A 227 -7.98 -5.15 -16.72
C TRP A 227 -6.59 -5.69 -16.37
N ILE A 228 -5.89 -6.24 -17.36
CA ILE A 228 -4.54 -6.78 -17.18
C ILE A 228 -3.54 -5.66 -16.93
N VAL A 229 -3.64 -4.55 -17.65
CA VAL A 229 -2.83 -3.36 -17.37
C VAL A 229 -3.08 -2.89 -15.94
N ALA A 230 -4.34 -2.77 -15.50
CA ALA A 230 -4.65 -2.35 -14.14
C ALA A 230 -4.10 -3.31 -13.06
N ASN A 231 -4.14 -4.62 -13.26
CA ASN A 231 -3.67 -5.60 -12.28
C ASN A 231 -2.14 -5.84 -12.31
N VAL A 232 -1.52 -5.80 -13.49
CA VAL A 232 -0.08 -6.10 -13.67
C VAL A 232 0.79 -4.84 -13.52
N ILE A 233 0.32 -3.70 -14.00
CA ILE A 233 1.05 -2.41 -13.96
C ILE A 233 0.65 -1.60 -12.72
N GLY A 234 -0.51 -1.90 -12.13
CA GLY A 234 -1.01 -1.28 -10.92
C GLY A 234 -2.20 -0.36 -11.21
N LEU A 235 -3.15 -0.38 -10.27
CA LEU A 235 -4.46 0.28 -10.42
C LEU A 235 -4.33 1.75 -10.80
N SER A 236 -3.34 2.46 -10.26
CA SER A 236 -3.12 3.88 -10.53
C SER A 236 -2.67 4.20 -11.97
N TYR A 237 -1.99 3.25 -12.63
CA TYR A 237 -1.57 3.39 -14.01
C TYR A 237 -2.64 2.88 -14.96
N GLY A 238 -3.28 1.76 -14.62
CA GLY A 238 -4.48 1.28 -15.31
C GLY A 238 -5.55 2.36 -15.35
N SER A 239 -5.86 2.99 -14.21
CA SER A 239 -6.81 4.10 -14.12
C SER A 239 -6.43 5.27 -15.02
N ALA A 240 -5.14 5.59 -15.14
CA ALA A 240 -4.68 6.70 -15.96
C ALA A 240 -4.69 6.38 -17.46
N ALA A 241 -4.51 5.11 -17.85
CA ALA A 241 -4.68 4.65 -19.22
C ALA A 241 -6.16 4.64 -19.62
N ILE A 242 -7.02 4.11 -18.74
CA ILE A 242 -8.49 4.14 -18.87
C ILE A 242 -8.98 5.57 -19.09
N MET A 243 -8.48 6.54 -18.32
CA MET A 243 -8.86 7.93 -18.45
C MET A 243 -8.40 8.55 -19.78
N ASP A 244 -7.21 8.18 -20.27
CA ASP A 244 -6.67 8.62 -21.58
C ASP A 244 -7.52 8.05 -22.74
N GLU A 245 -7.99 6.80 -22.65
CA GLU A 245 -8.86 6.15 -23.64
C GLU A 245 -10.30 6.67 -23.60
N MET A 246 -10.82 7.04 -22.43
CA MET A 246 -12.09 7.75 -22.28
C MET A 246 -12.03 9.15 -22.92
N GLU A 247 -10.95 9.89 -22.70
CA GLU A 247 -10.73 11.20 -23.34
C GLU A 247 -10.60 11.09 -24.87
N ARG A 248 -10.12 9.93 -25.37
CA ARG A 248 -10.05 9.61 -26.81
C ARG A 248 -11.36 9.08 -27.41
N GLY A 249 -12.37 8.80 -26.59
CA GLY A 249 -13.68 8.32 -27.02
C GLY A 249 -13.71 6.84 -27.45
N GLU A 250 -12.66 6.07 -27.16
CA GLU A 250 -12.56 4.65 -27.53
C GLU A 250 -13.32 3.73 -26.56
N ILE A 251 -13.67 4.24 -25.36
CA ILE A 251 -14.38 3.51 -24.31
C ILE A 251 -15.53 4.35 -23.74
N SER A 252 -16.72 3.78 -23.66
CA SER A 252 -17.95 4.44 -23.18
C SER A 252 -18.09 4.38 -21.66
N ASP A 253 -18.54 5.47 -21.03
CA ASP A 253 -18.73 5.64 -19.57
C ASP A 253 -19.66 4.57 -18.94
N LYS A 254 -20.52 3.94 -19.76
CA LYS A 254 -21.40 2.83 -19.32
C LYS A 254 -20.68 1.50 -19.11
N SER A 255 -19.47 1.33 -19.65
CA SER A 255 -18.74 0.05 -19.59
C SER A 255 -17.83 -0.10 -18.37
N ILE A 256 -17.68 0.96 -17.57
CA ILE A 256 -16.75 1.03 -16.42
C ILE A 256 -17.51 1.11 -15.08
N ARG A 257 -18.83 1.37 -15.11
CA ARG A 257 -19.70 1.41 -13.93
C ARG A 257 -20.18 0.04 -13.48
#